data_AF-A0A0R2Q2R2-F1
#
_entry.id   AF-A0A0R2Q2R2-F1
#
_cell.length_a   1.000
_cell.length_b   1.000
_cell.length_c   1.000
_cell.angle_alpha   90.00
_cell.angle_beta   90.00
_cell.angle_gamma   90.00
#
_symmetry.space_group_name_H-M   'P 1'
#
loop_
_entity.id
_entity.type
_entity.pdbx_description
1 polymer ?
#
loop_
_entity_poly.entity_id
_entity_poly.type
_entity_poly.pdbx_seq_one_letter_code
_entity_poly.pdbx_strand_id
1 'polypeptide(L)'
;MPLSPDLADLSWSGVEISKVNQFFEKLEIKALKARVAPFAKDGQVKEITAKKVSVREVNRVEFEKALTSSTGLVGLLLSESQAAISVEPEVVLVAEIGQVADVISSFKGFIFHGAKQAISSKVLSAVAVDTEVA
;
A
#
# COMPACT_ATOMS: atom_id res chain seq x y z
N MET A 1 -38.08 -13.74 -19.61
CA MET A 1 -36.87 -14.33 -20.22
C MET A 1 -35.70 -13.98 -19.31
N PRO A 2 -34.96 -14.94 -18.73
CA PRO A 2 -33.85 -14.61 -17.84
C PRO A 2 -32.71 -14.00 -18.65
N LEU A 3 -32.10 -12.93 -18.12
CA LEU A 3 -30.85 -12.39 -18.65
C LEU A 3 -29.74 -13.38 -18.33
N SER A 4 -29.15 -14.00 -19.35
CA SER A 4 -27.96 -14.85 -19.25
C SER A 4 -26.81 -14.16 -19.97
N PRO A 5 -26.23 -13.08 -19.39
CA PRO A 5 -25.08 -12.42 -19.97
C PRO A 5 -23.86 -13.35 -19.95
N ASP A 6 -23.11 -13.34 -21.04
CA ASP A 6 -21.81 -14.02 -21.11
C ASP A 6 -20.73 -13.13 -20.47
N LEU A 7 -19.62 -13.71 -20.04
CA LEU A 7 -18.50 -12.98 -19.44
C LEU A 7 -17.92 -11.96 -20.43
N ALA A 8 -17.99 -12.24 -21.73
CA ALA A 8 -17.60 -11.32 -22.79
C ALA A 8 -18.43 -10.03 -22.80
N ASP A 9 -19.71 -10.10 -22.40
CA ASP A 9 -20.61 -8.94 -22.31
C ASP A 9 -20.22 -7.99 -21.17
N LEU A 10 -19.41 -8.45 -20.23
CA LEU A 10 -18.88 -7.68 -19.09
C LEU A 10 -17.51 -7.06 -19.38
N SER A 11 -17.01 -7.18 -20.62
CA SER A 11 -15.71 -6.59 -20.99
C SER A 11 -15.73 -5.06 -20.82
N TRP A 12 -14.84 -4.57 -19.96
CA TRP A 12 -14.69 -3.15 -19.73
C TRP A 12 -13.94 -2.51 -20.89
N SER A 13 -14.57 -1.56 -21.58
CA SER A 13 -13.99 -0.83 -22.72
C SER A 13 -13.52 0.58 -22.37
N GLY A 14 -13.57 1.00 -21.10
CA GLY A 14 -13.26 2.36 -20.68
C GLY A 14 -14.49 3.28 -20.62
N VAL A 15 -14.27 4.52 -20.19
CA VAL A 15 -15.32 5.55 -20.06
C VAL A 15 -15.31 6.50 -21.26
N GLU A 16 -16.50 6.95 -21.64
CA GLU A 16 -16.66 7.96 -22.68
C GLU A 16 -16.44 9.35 -22.08
N ILE A 17 -15.19 9.84 -22.18
CA ILE A 17 -14.73 11.06 -21.51
C ILE A 17 -15.55 12.29 -21.86
N SER A 18 -16.08 12.40 -23.08
CA SER A 18 -16.97 13.51 -23.48
C SER A 18 -18.22 13.58 -22.59
N LYS A 19 -18.89 12.46 -22.36
CA LYS A 19 -20.09 12.37 -21.49
C LYS A 19 -19.74 12.59 -20.03
N VAL A 20 -18.64 12.00 -19.54
CA VAL A 20 -18.20 12.15 -18.15
C VAL A 20 -17.78 13.60 -17.85
N ASN A 21 -17.05 14.25 -18.76
CA ASN A 21 -16.67 15.65 -18.60
C ASN A 21 -17.87 16.59 -18.64
N GLN A 22 -18.88 16.31 -19.48
CA GLN A 22 -20.12 17.07 -19.47
C GLN A 22 -20.85 16.92 -18.13
N PHE A 23 -20.85 15.72 -17.55
CA PHE A 23 -21.42 15.48 -16.22
C PHE A 23 -20.67 16.22 -15.12
N PHE A 24 -19.33 16.19 -15.12
CA PHE A 24 -18.51 16.94 -14.16
C PHE A 24 -18.66 18.46 -14.28
N GLU A 25 -18.87 19.01 -15.47
CA GLU A 25 -19.20 20.43 -15.63
C GLU A 25 -20.57 20.77 -15.04
N LYS A 26 -21.59 19.93 -15.28
CA LYS A 26 -22.93 20.14 -14.68
C LYS A 26 -22.93 20.09 -13.15
N LEU A 27 -22.03 19.31 -12.56
CA LEU A 27 -21.86 19.21 -11.11
C LEU A 27 -20.79 20.16 -10.56
N GLU A 28 -20.15 20.95 -11.41
CA GLU A 28 -19.05 21.87 -11.05
C GLU A 28 -17.81 21.18 -10.41
N ILE A 29 -17.59 19.88 -10.69
CA ILE A 29 -16.50 19.08 -10.12
C ILE A 29 -15.29 19.03 -11.06
N LYS A 30 -14.54 20.12 -11.12
CA LYS A 30 -13.37 20.22 -12.01
C LYS A 30 -12.20 19.29 -11.62
N ALA A 31 -12.08 18.94 -10.34
CA ALA A 31 -10.99 18.11 -9.82
C ALA A 31 -10.98 16.66 -10.36
N LEU A 32 -12.14 16.12 -10.75
CA LEU A 32 -12.25 14.73 -11.21
C LEU A 32 -11.91 14.55 -12.69
N LYS A 33 -11.87 15.63 -13.49
CA LYS A 33 -11.56 15.57 -14.93
C LYS A 33 -10.17 14.99 -15.20
N ALA A 34 -9.16 15.48 -14.48
CA ALA A 34 -7.78 14.99 -14.62
C ALA A 34 -7.63 13.55 -14.12
N ARG A 35 -8.40 13.17 -13.08
CA ARG A 35 -8.36 11.83 -12.50
C ARG A 35 -9.02 10.78 -13.38
N VAL A 36 -10.01 11.15 -14.19
CA VAL A 36 -10.74 10.20 -15.03
C VAL A 36 -10.09 9.98 -16.40
N ALA A 37 -9.22 10.90 -16.84
CA ALA A 37 -8.54 10.84 -18.14
C ALA A 37 -7.84 9.50 -18.45
N PRO A 38 -7.17 8.82 -17.49
CA PRO A 38 -6.54 7.52 -17.75
C PRO A 38 -7.52 6.38 -18.05
N PHE A 39 -8.82 6.54 -17.75
CA PHE A 39 -9.84 5.51 -17.94
C PHE A 39 -10.60 5.67 -19.27
N ALA A 40 -10.18 6.60 -20.14
CA ALA A 40 -10.82 6.83 -21.43
C ALA A 40 -10.87 5.55 -22.27
N LYS A 41 -11.92 5.38 -23.10
CA LYS A 41 -12.05 4.23 -24.01
C LYS A 41 -10.82 3.99 -24.89
N ASP A 42 -10.19 5.07 -25.34
CA ASP A 42 -8.95 5.05 -26.15
C ASP A 42 -7.72 5.46 -25.33
N GLY A 43 -7.85 5.52 -24.01
CA GLY A 43 -6.76 5.86 -23.12
C GLY A 43 -5.70 4.78 -23.18
N GLN A 44 -4.46 5.16 -23.48
CA GLN A 44 -3.33 4.29 -23.17
C GLN A 44 -3.31 4.10 -21.66
N VAL A 45 -3.75 2.94 -21.19
CA VAL A 45 -3.47 2.48 -19.83
C VAL A 45 -1.96 2.53 -19.74
N LYS A 46 -1.42 3.49 -18.98
CA LYS A 46 -0.01 3.44 -18.61
C LYS A 46 0.13 2.12 -17.88
N GLU A 47 0.75 1.15 -18.55
CA GLU A 47 1.15 -0.08 -17.93
C GLU A 47 1.99 0.33 -16.73
N ILE A 48 1.48 0.10 -15.52
CA ILE A 48 2.28 0.25 -14.33
C ILE A 48 3.25 -0.92 -14.42
N THR A 49 4.43 -0.65 -14.99
CA THR A 49 5.51 -1.64 -15.02
C THR A 49 5.71 -2.08 -13.58
N ALA A 50 5.45 -3.35 -13.29
CA ALA A 50 5.64 -3.91 -11.97
C ALA A 50 7.09 -3.65 -11.56
N LYS A 51 7.29 -2.72 -10.63
CA LYS A 51 8.61 -2.43 -10.08
C LYS A 51 9.09 -3.68 -9.35
N LYS A 52 10.28 -4.16 -9.72
CA LYS A 52 10.83 -5.40 -9.18
C LYS A 52 11.25 -5.16 -7.74
N VAL A 53 10.42 -5.60 -6.79
CA VAL A 53 10.74 -5.54 -5.36
C VAL A 53 11.73 -6.64 -5.01
N SER A 54 12.83 -6.30 -4.33
CA SER A 54 13.74 -7.26 -3.72
C SER A 54 13.29 -7.55 -2.29
N VAL A 55 12.88 -8.79 -2.03
CA VAL A 55 12.62 -9.29 -0.68
C VAL A 55 13.82 -10.12 -0.23
N ARG A 56 14.36 -9.85 0.96
CA ARG A 56 15.50 -10.60 1.50
C ARG A 56 15.29 -10.90 2.97
N GLU A 57 15.62 -12.13 3.36
CA GLU A 57 15.73 -12.49 4.77
C GLU A 57 17.05 -11.95 5.32
N VAL A 58 16.97 -11.37 6.51
CA VAL A 58 18.11 -10.76 7.20
C VAL A 58 18.18 -11.23 8.64
N ASN A 59 19.38 -11.19 9.21
CA ASN A 59 19.54 -11.45 10.64
C ASN A 59 19.16 -10.22 11.47
N ARG A 60 19.08 -10.40 12.79
CA ARG A 60 18.78 -9.34 13.75
C ARG A 60 19.67 -8.09 13.61
N VAL A 61 20.98 -8.27 13.42
CA VAL A 61 21.96 -7.18 13.36
C VAL A 61 21.72 -6.31 12.12
N GLU A 62 21.45 -6.94 10.98
CA GLU A 62 21.14 -6.27 9.73
C GLU A 62 19.79 -5.53 9.82
N PHE A 63 18.78 -6.16 10.43
CA PHE A 63 17.46 -5.58 10.65
C PHE A 63 17.54 -4.33 11.54
N GLU A 64 18.24 -4.41 12.67
CA GLU A 64 18.44 -3.30 13.59
C GLU A 64 19.25 -2.17 12.95
N LYS A 65 20.31 -2.50 12.20
CA LYS A 65 21.10 -1.52 11.46
C LYS A 65 20.24 -0.77 10.42
N ALA A 66 19.37 -1.46 9.70
CA ALA A 66 18.48 -0.84 8.72
C ALA A 66 17.50 0.14 9.38
N LEU A 67 16.91 -0.26 10.52
CA LEU A 67 16.00 0.58 11.30
C LEU A 67 16.69 1.82 11.89
N THR A 68 17.84 1.64 12.52
CA THR A 68 18.60 2.74 13.15
C THR A 68 19.21 3.70 12.14
N SER A 69 19.50 3.24 10.93
CA SER A 69 20.02 4.08 9.85
C SER A 69 18.91 4.81 9.08
N SER A 70 17.64 4.45 9.30
CA SER A 70 16.50 5.10 8.65
C SER A 70 16.25 6.48 9.27
N THR A 71 16.22 7.51 8.42
CA THR A 71 15.91 8.89 8.81
C THR A 71 14.44 9.24 8.59
N GLY A 72 13.67 8.35 7.98
CA GLY A 72 12.28 8.55 7.60
C GLY A 72 11.32 7.59 8.28
N LEU A 73 10.06 7.67 7.85
CA LEU A 73 9.05 6.71 8.26
C LEU A 73 9.33 5.35 7.61
N VAL A 74 9.21 4.28 8.40
CA VAL A 74 9.47 2.90 7.96
C VAL A 74 8.15 2.15 7.88
N GLY A 75 7.88 1.53 6.74
CA GLY A 75 6.72 0.63 6.63
C GLY A 75 7.00 -0.65 7.41
N LEU A 76 6.07 -1.07 8.27
CA LEU A 76 6.16 -2.33 9.01
C LEU A 76 4.94 -3.21 8.71
N LEU A 77 5.20 -4.48 8.43
CA LEU A 77 4.21 -5.54 8.33
C LEU A 77 4.59 -6.67 9.30
N LEU A 78 3.62 -7.14 10.07
CA LEU A 78 3.80 -8.22 11.04
C LEU A 78 2.95 -9.42 10.59
N SER A 79 3.54 -10.61 10.68
CA SER A 79 2.83 -11.89 10.62
C SER A 79 3.02 -12.64 11.93
N GLU A 80 2.47 -13.86 12.04
CA GLU A 80 2.60 -14.68 13.24
C GLU A 80 4.06 -15.04 13.57
N SER A 81 4.91 -15.17 12.55
CA SER A 81 6.30 -15.64 12.69
C SER A 81 7.35 -14.65 12.20
N GLN A 82 6.97 -13.63 11.43
CA GLN A 82 7.91 -12.73 10.77
C GLN A 82 7.53 -11.26 10.94
N ALA A 83 8.55 -10.42 10.87
CA ALA A 83 8.43 -9.00 10.72
C ALA A 83 9.11 -8.58 9.42
N ALA A 84 8.43 -7.75 8.62
CA ALA A 84 8.94 -7.20 7.38
C ALA A 84 8.98 -5.68 7.46
N ILE A 85 10.12 -5.08 7.11
CA ILE A 85 10.31 -3.64 7.05
C ILE A 85 10.68 -3.19 5.64
N SER A 86 10.19 -2.01 5.26
CA SER A 86 10.64 -1.30 4.07
C SER A 86 11.26 0.03 4.48
N VAL A 87 12.58 0.10 4.36
CA VAL A 87 13.40 1.28 4.67
C VAL A 87 13.81 2.06 3.41
N GLU A 88 13.82 1.38 2.27
CA GLU A 88 14.19 1.93 0.96
C GLU A 88 13.14 1.53 -0.09
N PRO A 89 12.93 2.34 -1.14
CA PRO A 89 12.05 1.96 -2.23
C PRO A 89 12.45 0.60 -2.81
N GLU A 90 11.46 -0.27 -3.01
CA GLU A 90 11.64 -1.58 -3.68
C GLU A 90 12.50 -2.59 -2.90
N VAL A 91 12.83 -2.31 -1.62
CA VAL A 91 13.54 -3.24 -0.74
C VAL A 91 12.67 -3.57 0.47
N VAL A 92 12.50 -4.87 0.71
CA VAL A 92 11.82 -5.41 1.90
C VAL A 92 12.77 -6.35 2.62
N LEU A 93 13.03 -6.06 3.89
CA LEU A 93 13.84 -6.89 4.76
C LEU A 93 12.90 -7.69 5.68
N VAL A 94 13.11 -9.00 5.76
CA VAL A 94 12.27 -9.91 6.54
C VAL A 94 13.13 -10.58 7.61
N ALA A 95 12.65 -10.61 8.85
CA ALA A 95 13.28 -11.31 9.95
C ALA A 95 12.24 -12.08 10.76
N GLU A 96 12.68 -13.11 11.50
CA GLU A 96 11.83 -13.82 12.45
C GLU A 96 11.42 -12.89 13.60
N ILE A 97 10.13 -12.80 13.89
CA ILE A 97 9.59 -11.83 14.85
C ILE A 97 10.20 -12.00 16.25
N GLY A 98 10.44 -13.24 16.67
CA GLY A 98 11.05 -13.55 17.97
C GLY A 98 12.48 -13.02 18.12
N GLN A 99 13.18 -12.76 17.02
CA GLN A 99 14.55 -12.25 17.03
C GLN A 99 14.63 -10.72 17.04
N VAL A 100 13.56 -10.02 16.61
CA VAL A 100 13.58 -8.56 16.39
C VAL A 100 12.47 -7.80 17.13
N ALA A 101 11.63 -8.49 17.91
CA ALA A 101 10.50 -7.87 18.62
C ALA A 101 10.90 -6.70 19.53
N ASP A 102 12.04 -6.80 20.22
CA ASP A 102 12.53 -5.74 21.09
C ASP A 102 13.03 -4.51 20.30
N VAL A 103 13.69 -4.75 19.16
CA VAL A 103 14.10 -3.69 18.23
C VAL A 103 12.88 -2.95 17.67
N ILE A 104 11.86 -3.71 17.25
CA ILE A 104 10.59 -3.17 16.77
C ILE A 104 9.90 -2.35 17.87
N SER A 105 9.81 -2.89 19.08
CA SER A 105 9.15 -2.20 20.19
C SER A 105 9.82 -0.88 20.58
N SER A 106 11.11 -0.72 20.29
CA SER A 106 11.90 0.47 20.63
C SER A 106 11.84 1.56 19.56
N PHE A 107 11.48 1.21 18.32
CA PHE A 107 11.41 2.16 17.21
C PHE A 107 10.03 2.83 17.12
N LYS A 108 10.02 4.15 16.91
CA LYS A 108 8.78 4.95 16.92
C LYS A 108 8.33 5.42 15.53
N GLY A 109 9.19 5.33 14.53
CA GLY A 109 8.98 5.89 13.19
C GLY A 109 8.15 5.02 12.25
N PHE A 110 7.35 4.08 12.77
CA PHE A 110 6.61 3.16 11.89
C PHE A 110 5.39 3.81 11.25
N ILE A 111 5.17 3.49 9.97
CA ILE A 111 3.86 3.51 9.31
C ILE A 111 3.32 2.08 9.39
N PHE A 112 2.12 1.93 9.95
CA PHE A 112 1.48 0.64 10.15
C PHE A 112 0.01 0.70 9.71
N HIS A 113 -0.58 -0.45 9.38
CA HIS A 113 -2.01 -0.55 9.07
C HIS A 113 -2.71 -1.31 10.18
N GLY A 114 -3.65 -0.67 10.89
CA GLY A 114 -4.39 -1.31 11.98
C GLY A 114 -3.55 -1.45 13.24
N ALA A 115 -2.90 -0.36 13.67
CA ALA A 115 -1.95 -0.39 14.78
C ALA A 115 -2.61 -0.74 16.12
N LYS A 116 -3.93 -0.52 16.25
CA LYS A 116 -4.69 -0.75 17.48
C LYS A 116 -4.49 -2.17 18.04
N GLN A 117 -4.60 -3.19 17.19
CA GLN A 117 -4.41 -4.57 17.65
C GLN A 117 -2.97 -4.85 18.07
N ALA A 118 -2.00 -4.45 17.25
CA ALA A 118 -0.57 -4.66 17.50
C ALA A 118 -0.07 -3.95 18.77
N ILE A 119 -0.62 -2.77 19.08
CA ILE A 119 -0.34 -2.06 20.34
C ILE A 119 -1.03 -2.77 21.51
N SER A 120 -2.29 -3.19 21.35
CA SER A 120 -3.02 -3.90 22.42
C SER A 120 -2.38 -5.24 22.80
N SER A 121 -1.77 -5.92 21.84
CA SER A 121 -1.00 -7.16 22.04
C SER A 121 0.44 -6.93 22.52
N LYS A 122 0.84 -5.66 22.75
CA LYS A 122 2.18 -5.24 23.19
C LYS A 122 3.32 -5.58 22.23
N VAL A 123 3.00 -5.88 20.97
CA VAL A 123 4.03 -6.08 19.93
C VAL A 123 4.63 -4.74 19.51
N LEU A 124 3.80 -3.69 19.48
CA LEU A 124 4.21 -2.31 19.25
C LEU A 124 3.98 -1.47 20.51
N SER A 125 4.93 -0.57 20.81
CA SER A 125 4.77 0.41 21.89
C SER A 125 4.07 1.68 21.39
N ALA A 126 4.38 2.12 20.18
CA ALA A 126 3.79 3.26 19.51
C ALA A 126 3.98 3.14 17.99
N VAL A 127 3.22 3.92 17.22
CA VAL A 127 3.32 4.03 15.76
C VAL A 127 3.26 5.51 15.41
N ALA A 128 4.02 5.95 14.42
CA ALA A 128 3.99 7.35 13.96
C ALA A 128 2.77 7.64 13.09
N VAL A 129 2.38 6.70 12.23
CA VAL A 129 1.21 6.81 11.35
C VAL A 129 0.46 5.48 11.31
N ASP A 130 -0.82 5.51 11.70
CA ASP A 130 -1.76 4.43 11.38
C ASP A 130 -2.47 4.77 10.08
N THR A 131 -2.47 3.82 9.15
CA THR A 131 -3.08 3.95 7.82
C THR A 131 -4.48 3.33 7.74
N GLU A 132 -4.99 2.78 8.84
CA GLU A 132 -6.39 2.37 8.93
C GLU A 132 -7.29 3.62 8.85
N VAL A 133 -8.18 3.66 7.85
CA VAL A 133 -9.16 4.73 7.68
C VAL A 133 -10.41 4.32 8.45
N ALA A 134 -10.74 5.08 9.50
CA ALA A 134 -11.95 4.93 10.30
C ALA A 134 -13.23 5.28 9.53
#